data_AF-A0A0C9VW66-F1
#
_entry.id   AF-A0A0C9VW66-F1
#
_cell.length_a   1.000
_cell.length_b   1.000
_cell.length_c   1.000
_cell.angle_alpha   90.00
_cell.angle_beta   90.00
_cell.angle_gamma   90.00
#
_symmetry.space_group_name_H-M   'P 1'
#
loop_
_entity.id
_entity.type
_entity.pdbx_description
1 polymer ?
#
loop_
_entity_poly.entity_id
_entity_poly.type
_entity_poly.pdbx_seq_one_letter_code
_entity_poly.pdbx_strand_id
1 'polypeptide(L)'
;MRNATAASIKRTAVERQVNAQVVLLFILLLSIIISIGAPLRLSLTLTFVILYNNLIPISLIVTMEVVKYQQAQLINSDLDMYYVPTDTPVLCRTSSLVEELGQIEYVFSDKTGTLTRNELQSGGRTGAHSTFNALRTLLAPSTSTNTFDDPSSSASNMQQEPEVAREFMTFLAVCHTVIPEVKDGGQIKYQASSPDEAALVSGAEMLGYKFHTYTAKQPNTKSSTPANSTARENACPPDGRIKLFCNGADTGILERLAPNQPYTEKTLQQLEDYATEGLRTLYSASPTIPEAEYLAWAEIYNAASTTISGRGEALEKAAEMIETRYVPSCAEIKIWVLTGDRQETAINIGLSCRLISESMNMVIINEDNAHSTAEFITKRLNTIKNQRKSGDVEDLALIIDGKSLGFAFEKELTKQFLELAALCRFMTG
;
A
#
# COMPACT_ATOMS: atom_id res chain seq x y z
N MET A 1 -12.17 -20.63 -15.89
CA MET A 1 -11.98 -20.12 -17.27
C MET A 1 -13.20 -19.42 -17.90
N ARG A 2 -14.44 -19.43 -17.34
CA ARG A 2 -15.57 -18.72 -17.99
C ARG A 2 -15.33 -17.22 -18.27
N ASN A 3 -14.54 -16.56 -17.42
CA ASN A 3 -14.21 -15.13 -17.55
C ASN A 3 -12.90 -14.88 -18.33
N ALA A 4 -12.24 -15.93 -18.85
CA ALA A 4 -11.00 -15.82 -19.61
C ALA A 4 -11.29 -15.87 -21.11
N THR A 5 -11.08 -14.76 -21.81
CA THR A 5 -11.21 -14.66 -23.27
C THR A 5 -9.94 -15.14 -23.97
N ALA A 6 -10.04 -15.45 -25.27
CA ALA A 6 -8.87 -15.72 -26.10
C ALA A 6 -7.96 -14.47 -26.19
N ALA A 7 -6.65 -14.67 -26.28
CA ALA A 7 -5.68 -13.58 -26.42
C ALA A 7 -5.97 -12.75 -27.68
N SER A 8 -6.32 -11.48 -27.48
CA SER A 8 -6.66 -10.56 -28.57
C SER A 8 -5.41 -10.03 -29.28
N ILE A 9 -5.53 -9.77 -30.58
CA ILE A 9 -4.49 -9.08 -31.35
C ILE A 9 -4.47 -7.62 -30.89
N LYS A 10 -3.41 -7.24 -30.16
CA LYS A 10 -3.17 -5.88 -29.69
C LYS A 10 -2.35 -5.11 -30.73
N ARG A 11 -2.77 -3.88 -31.03
CA ARG A 11 -2.09 -2.94 -31.95
C ARG A 11 -1.72 -1.66 -31.21
N THR A 12 -0.46 -1.26 -31.30
CA THR A 12 0.12 -0.15 -30.53
C THR A 12 -0.38 1.22 -30.99
N ALA A 13 -0.21 2.23 -30.14
CA ALA A 13 -0.44 3.62 -30.51
C ALA A 13 0.54 4.07 -31.63
N VAL A 14 1.79 3.63 -31.55
CA VAL A 14 2.83 3.89 -32.56
C VAL A 14 2.45 3.29 -33.92
N GLU A 15 1.97 2.04 -33.97
CA GLU A 15 1.48 1.41 -35.21
C GLU A 15 0.33 2.23 -35.83
N ARG A 16 -0.59 2.75 -35.02
CA ARG A 16 -1.70 3.61 -35.52
C ARG A 16 -1.18 4.94 -36.06
N GLN A 17 -0.21 5.56 -35.39
CA GLN A 17 0.40 6.81 -35.82
C GLN A 17 1.18 6.63 -37.13
N VAL A 18 1.97 5.56 -37.25
CA VAL A 18 2.69 5.21 -38.49
C VAL A 18 1.72 4.92 -39.63
N ASN A 19 0.63 4.17 -39.40
CA ASN A 19 -0.41 3.98 -40.41
C ASN A 19 -1.04 5.31 -40.87
N ALA A 20 -1.32 6.24 -39.95
CA ALA A 20 -1.84 7.56 -40.30
C ALA A 20 -0.84 8.39 -41.12
N GLN A 21 0.46 8.32 -40.80
CA GLN A 21 1.54 8.97 -41.55
C GLN A 21 1.71 8.34 -42.96
N VAL A 22 1.61 7.02 -43.09
CA VAL A 22 1.65 6.33 -44.39
C VAL A 22 0.46 6.73 -45.27
N VAL A 23 -0.75 6.85 -44.70
CA VAL A 23 -1.93 7.35 -45.42
C VAL A 23 -1.75 8.82 -45.85
N LEU A 24 -1.19 9.67 -44.98
CA LEU A 24 -0.89 11.07 -45.31
C LEU A 24 0.14 11.18 -46.46
N LEU A 25 1.22 10.38 -46.41
CA LEU A 25 2.22 10.30 -47.48
C LEU A 25 1.61 9.79 -48.79
N PHE A 26 0.71 8.81 -48.75
CA PHE A 26 0.01 8.31 -49.93
C PHE A 26 -0.89 9.39 -50.57
N ILE A 27 -1.64 10.14 -49.77
CA ILE A 27 -2.48 11.26 -50.25
C ILE A 27 -1.63 12.36 -50.88
N LEU A 28 -0.49 12.70 -50.26
CA LEU A 28 0.45 13.71 -50.76
C LEU A 28 1.13 13.25 -52.06
N LEU A 29 1.55 11.98 -52.14
CA LEU A 29 2.09 11.38 -53.36
C LEU A 29 1.06 11.38 -54.49
N LEU A 30 -0.19 11.01 -54.20
CA LEU A 30 -1.27 11.00 -55.18
C LEU A 30 -1.60 12.42 -55.68
N SER A 31 -1.61 13.43 -54.81
CA SER A 31 -1.89 14.82 -55.22
C SER A 31 -0.77 15.40 -56.10
N ILE A 32 0.50 15.08 -55.81
CA ILE A 32 1.64 15.44 -56.68
C ILE A 32 1.53 14.74 -58.04
N ILE A 33 1.25 13.43 -58.06
CA ILE A 33 1.13 12.68 -59.32
C ILE A 33 -0.06 13.16 -60.17
N ILE A 34 -1.17 13.58 -59.55
CA ILE A 34 -2.29 14.21 -60.27
C ILE A 34 -1.90 15.60 -60.77
N SER A 35 -1.31 16.45 -59.92
CA SER A 35 -0.96 17.84 -60.26
C SER A 35 0.09 17.94 -61.37
N ILE A 36 1.11 17.08 -61.35
CA ILE A 36 2.18 17.04 -62.37
C ILE A 36 1.75 16.16 -63.56
N GLY A 37 1.01 15.07 -63.32
CA GLY A 37 0.69 14.08 -64.34
C GLY A 37 -0.56 14.37 -65.19
N ALA A 38 -1.52 15.16 -64.71
CA ALA A 38 -2.74 15.51 -65.46
C ALA A 38 -2.48 16.21 -66.83
N PRO A 39 -1.49 17.11 -67.00
CA PRO A 39 -1.16 17.67 -68.32
C PRO A 39 -0.34 16.73 -69.23
N LEU A 40 -0.01 15.50 -68.80
CA LEU A 40 0.75 14.52 -69.58
C LEU A 40 -0.07 13.25 -69.89
N ARG A 41 0.42 12.43 -70.83
CA ARG A 41 -0.23 11.16 -71.19
C ARG A 41 -0.20 10.18 -70.01
N LEU A 42 -1.26 9.41 -69.83
CA LEU A 42 -1.44 8.38 -68.80
C LEU A 42 -0.21 7.46 -68.56
N SER A 43 0.53 7.14 -69.62
CA SER A 43 1.78 6.37 -69.53
C SER A 43 2.81 7.01 -68.59
N LEU A 44 2.94 8.34 -68.58
CA LEU A 44 3.87 9.08 -67.73
C LEU A 44 3.36 9.15 -66.28
N THR A 45 2.04 9.27 -66.09
CA THR A 45 1.40 9.16 -64.77
C THR A 45 1.74 7.82 -64.10
N LEU A 46 1.67 6.71 -64.85
CA LEU A 46 2.08 5.39 -64.37
C LEU A 46 3.59 5.29 -64.12
N THR A 47 4.43 5.93 -64.94
CA THR A 47 5.88 6.02 -64.68
C THR A 47 6.17 6.75 -63.36
N PHE A 48 5.47 7.84 -63.04
CA PHE A 48 5.63 8.54 -61.76
C PHE A 48 5.20 7.68 -60.56
N VAL A 49 4.11 6.90 -60.66
CA VAL A 49 3.72 5.96 -59.59
C VAL A 49 4.83 4.94 -59.30
N ILE A 50 5.45 4.38 -60.35
CA ILE A 50 6.55 3.42 -60.20
C ILE A 50 7.80 4.11 -59.61
N LEU A 51 8.13 5.32 -60.08
CA LEU A 51 9.29 6.09 -59.61
C LEU A 51 9.19 6.46 -58.12
N TYR A 52 8.00 6.86 -57.66
CA TYR A 52 7.77 7.27 -56.27
C TYR A 52 7.34 6.13 -55.34
N ASN A 53 7.26 4.87 -55.81
CA ASN A 53 6.90 3.71 -54.99
C ASN A 53 7.77 3.58 -53.72
N ASN A 54 9.07 3.92 -53.84
CA ASN A 54 10.02 3.90 -52.71
C ASN A 54 9.74 4.94 -51.61
N LEU A 55 8.81 5.89 -51.82
CA LEU A 55 8.46 6.93 -50.85
C LEU A 55 7.59 6.39 -49.71
N ILE A 56 6.95 5.23 -49.90
CA ILE A 56 6.34 4.43 -48.84
C ILE A 56 7.21 3.16 -48.67
N PRO A 57 8.25 3.20 -47.82
CA PRO A 57 9.20 2.09 -47.72
C PRO A 57 8.52 0.82 -47.20
N ILE A 58 8.38 -0.18 -48.09
CA ILE A 58 7.83 -1.52 -47.79
C ILE A 58 8.60 -2.19 -46.63
N SER A 59 9.89 -1.88 -46.50
CA SER A 59 10.76 -2.33 -45.42
C SER A 59 10.38 -1.79 -44.04
N LEU A 60 9.66 -0.67 -43.92
CA LEU A 60 9.40 0.01 -42.65
C LEU A 60 8.71 -0.89 -41.61
N ILE A 61 7.68 -1.62 -42.05
CA ILE A 61 6.92 -2.54 -41.17
C ILE A 61 7.83 -3.68 -40.70
N VAL A 62 8.66 -4.22 -41.61
CA VAL A 62 9.59 -5.32 -41.32
C VAL A 62 10.71 -4.85 -40.38
N THR A 63 11.26 -3.65 -40.58
CA THR A 63 12.30 -3.11 -39.69
C THR A 63 11.75 -2.76 -38.32
N MET A 64 10.50 -2.26 -38.21
CA MET A 64 9.84 -2.07 -36.91
C MET A 64 9.67 -3.40 -36.17
N GLU A 65 9.16 -4.46 -36.80
CA GLU A 65 9.03 -5.77 -36.14
C GLU A 65 10.39 -6.37 -35.73
N VAL A 66 11.44 -6.21 -36.54
CA VAL A 66 12.81 -6.65 -36.19
C VAL A 66 13.34 -5.87 -34.98
N VAL A 67 13.14 -4.55 -34.92
CA VAL A 67 13.56 -3.72 -33.77
C VAL A 67 12.80 -4.12 -32.50
N LYS A 68 11.47 -4.26 -32.56
CA LYS A 68 10.64 -4.70 -31.43
C LYS A 68 11.03 -6.10 -30.93
N TYR A 69 11.34 -7.02 -31.85
CA TYR A 69 11.83 -8.35 -31.52
C TYR A 69 13.21 -8.28 -30.82
N GLN A 70 14.15 -7.48 -31.33
CA GLN A 70 15.46 -7.29 -30.69
C GLN A 70 15.34 -6.67 -29.29
N GLN A 71 14.50 -5.64 -29.11
CA GLN A 71 14.21 -5.04 -27.81
C GLN A 71 13.61 -6.05 -26.83
N ALA A 72 12.69 -6.90 -27.29
CA ALA A 72 12.12 -7.99 -26.46
C ALA A 72 13.19 -9.02 -26.04
N GLN A 73 14.16 -9.34 -26.90
CA GLN A 73 15.27 -10.22 -26.51
C GLN A 73 16.22 -9.56 -25.51
N LEU A 74 16.51 -8.26 -25.66
CA LEU A 74 17.33 -7.52 -24.70
C LEU A 74 16.69 -7.54 -23.31
N ILE A 75 15.39 -7.28 -23.20
CA ILE A 75 14.64 -7.39 -21.94
C ILE A 75 14.70 -8.81 -21.38
N ASN A 76 14.47 -9.85 -22.19
CA ASN A 76 14.56 -11.25 -21.75
C ASN A 76 15.96 -11.66 -21.24
N SER A 77 17.01 -10.95 -21.66
CA SER A 77 18.40 -11.19 -21.25
C SER A 77 18.89 -10.29 -20.11
N ASP A 78 18.01 -9.44 -19.57
CA ASP A 78 18.36 -8.50 -18.50
C ASP A 78 18.45 -9.22 -17.14
N LEU A 79 19.58 -9.02 -16.46
CA LEU A 79 19.86 -9.61 -15.14
C LEU A 79 19.22 -8.81 -14.00
N ASP A 80 18.97 -7.50 -14.18
CA ASP A 80 18.32 -6.67 -13.16
C ASP A 80 16.82 -7.00 -13.06
N MET A 81 16.25 -7.64 -14.10
CA MET A 81 14.88 -8.17 -14.13
C MET A 81 14.81 -9.71 -13.92
N TYR A 82 15.90 -10.36 -13.48
CA TYR A 82 15.91 -11.79 -13.16
C TYR A 82 15.62 -12.04 -11.66
N TYR A 83 14.51 -12.74 -11.38
CA TYR A 83 14.09 -13.03 -10.01
C TYR A 83 14.67 -14.35 -9.50
N VAL A 84 15.85 -14.24 -8.86
CA VAL A 84 16.66 -15.34 -8.31
C VAL A 84 15.88 -16.37 -7.46
N PRO A 85 14.98 -15.98 -6.52
CA PRO A 85 14.38 -16.94 -5.58
C PRO A 85 13.52 -18.05 -6.19
N THR A 86 13.05 -17.89 -7.44
CA THR A 86 12.30 -18.92 -8.17
C THR A 86 12.88 -19.26 -9.54
N ASP A 87 14.12 -18.85 -9.83
CA ASP A 87 14.79 -19.07 -11.13
C ASP A 87 13.91 -18.61 -12.32
N THR A 88 13.40 -17.37 -12.23
CA THR A 88 12.48 -16.81 -13.22
C THR A 88 13.04 -15.52 -13.82
N PRO A 89 13.55 -15.55 -15.07
CA PRO A 89 13.81 -14.33 -15.83
C PRO A 89 12.51 -13.67 -16.29
N VAL A 90 12.55 -12.37 -16.58
CA VAL A 90 11.48 -11.69 -17.30
C VAL A 90 11.29 -12.31 -18.69
N LEU A 91 10.03 -12.44 -19.12
CA LEU A 91 9.68 -13.06 -20.40
C LEU A 91 8.66 -12.23 -21.17
N CYS A 92 9.13 -11.44 -22.13
CA CYS A 92 8.32 -10.71 -23.10
C CYS A 92 7.61 -11.68 -24.07
N ARG A 93 6.46 -12.22 -23.63
CA ARG A 93 5.59 -13.11 -24.42
C ARG A 93 4.97 -12.45 -25.68
N THR A 94 5.12 -11.14 -25.86
CA THR A 94 4.58 -10.40 -27.02
C THR A 94 5.49 -9.22 -27.35
N SER A 95 6.42 -9.42 -28.30
CA SER A 95 7.42 -8.42 -28.70
C SER A 95 6.81 -7.14 -29.28
N SER A 96 5.67 -7.23 -29.96
CA SER A 96 5.04 -6.08 -30.63
C SER A 96 4.57 -4.95 -29.69
N LEU A 97 4.58 -5.17 -28.37
CA LEU A 97 4.10 -4.24 -27.34
C LEU A 97 5.21 -3.56 -26.52
N VAL A 98 6.50 -3.85 -26.77
CA VAL A 98 7.60 -3.30 -25.96
C VAL A 98 7.62 -1.77 -25.96
N GLU A 99 7.25 -1.15 -27.08
CA GLU A 99 7.14 0.31 -27.23
C GLU A 99 6.01 0.97 -26.41
N GLU A 100 4.99 0.21 -26.00
CA GLU A 100 3.89 0.73 -25.17
C GLU A 100 4.32 0.95 -23.72
N LEU A 101 5.39 0.28 -23.25
CA LEU A 101 5.90 0.43 -21.87
C LEU A 101 6.33 1.87 -21.55
N GLY A 102 6.82 2.61 -22.55
CA GLY A 102 7.15 4.03 -22.44
C GLY A 102 5.96 4.99 -22.58
N GLN A 103 4.73 4.47 -22.65
CA GLN A 103 3.50 5.23 -22.89
C GLN A 103 2.39 4.93 -21.86
N ILE A 104 2.74 4.25 -20.75
CA ILE A 104 1.78 3.89 -19.69
C ILE A 104 1.52 5.08 -18.77
N GLU A 105 0.35 5.71 -18.91
CA GLU A 105 -0.14 6.75 -17.99
C GLU A 105 -0.85 6.16 -16.74
N TYR A 106 -1.41 4.94 -16.85
CA TYR A 106 -2.22 4.30 -15.80
C TYR A 106 -1.77 2.86 -15.58
N VAL A 107 -1.32 2.54 -14.37
CA VAL A 107 -1.05 1.16 -13.95
C VAL A 107 -2.24 0.63 -13.15
N PHE A 108 -2.88 -0.40 -13.68
CA PHE A 108 -3.88 -1.20 -12.97
C PHE A 108 -3.14 -2.35 -12.26
N SER A 109 -3.15 -2.38 -10.93
CA SER A 109 -2.46 -3.41 -10.13
C SER A 109 -3.45 -4.27 -9.34
N ASP A 110 -3.17 -5.57 -9.23
CA ASP A 110 -3.84 -6.45 -8.27
C ASP A 110 -3.20 -6.26 -6.89
N LYS A 111 -4.03 -6.23 -5.85
CA LYS A 111 -3.60 -6.12 -4.46
C LYS A 111 -2.82 -7.35 -4.00
N THR A 112 -3.30 -8.55 -4.34
CA THR A 112 -2.85 -9.80 -3.68
C THR A 112 -1.92 -10.59 -4.61
N GLY A 113 -0.73 -10.95 -4.13
CA GLY A 113 0.25 -11.69 -4.93
C GLY A 113 1.04 -10.85 -5.95
N THR A 114 0.60 -9.61 -6.23
CA THR A 114 1.36 -8.62 -7.01
C THR A 114 1.98 -7.56 -6.09
N LEU A 115 1.18 -6.80 -5.34
CA LEU A 115 1.70 -5.86 -4.32
C LEU A 115 2.11 -6.55 -3.00
N THR A 116 1.60 -7.75 -2.72
CA THR A 116 1.93 -8.51 -1.49
C THR A 116 2.53 -9.88 -1.79
N ARG A 117 3.69 -10.20 -1.21
CA ARG A 117 4.30 -11.56 -1.28
C ARG A 117 3.58 -12.61 -0.41
N ASN A 118 2.59 -12.19 0.40
CA ASN A 118 1.80 -13.02 1.32
C ASN A 118 2.61 -13.78 2.40
N GLU A 119 3.90 -13.44 2.56
CA GLU A 119 4.79 -13.91 3.62
C GLU A 119 5.30 -12.69 4.41
N LEU A 120 5.51 -12.87 5.72
CA LEU A 120 5.95 -11.81 6.63
C LEU A 120 6.96 -12.34 7.64
N GLN A 121 7.96 -11.53 7.95
CA GLN A 121 9.11 -11.88 8.78
C GLN A 121 9.59 -10.63 9.52
N SER A 122 9.83 -10.74 10.83
CA SER A 122 10.42 -9.65 11.62
C SER A 122 11.92 -9.62 11.43
N GLY A 123 12.43 -8.46 10.99
CA GLY A 123 13.85 -8.21 10.79
C GLY A 123 14.24 -8.14 9.30
N GLY A 124 14.50 -6.92 8.83
CA GLY A 124 15.18 -6.67 7.55
C GLY A 124 16.61 -7.19 7.52
N ARG A 125 17.16 -7.34 6.30
CA ARG A 125 18.48 -7.99 6.08
C ARG A 125 19.67 -7.07 6.33
N THR A 126 19.47 -5.76 6.48
CA THR A 126 20.56 -4.77 6.54
C THR A 126 20.42 -3.84 7.75
N GLY A 127 19.64 -2.77 7.70
CA GLY A 127 19.53 -1.79 8.80
C GLY A 127 18.91 -2.39 10.07
N ALA A 128 17.87 -3.20 9.94
CA ALA A 128 17.25 -3.85 11.10
C ALA A 128 18.18 -4.83 11.83
N HIS A 129 19.23 -5.36 11.17
CA HIS A 129 20.19 -6.26 11.80
C HIS A 129 21.14 -5.55 12.77
N SER A 130 21.51 -4.29 12.54
CA SER A 130 22.29 -3.51 13.52
C SER A 130 21.41 -3.15 14.71
N THR A 131 20.17 -2.69 14.48
CA THR A 131 19.20 -2.36 15.54
C THR A 131 18.84 -3.57 16.41
N PHE A 132 18.62 -4.75 15.81
CA PHE A 132 18.33 -5.98 16.57
C PHE A 132 19.53 -6.43 17.42
N ASN A 133 20.76 -6.30 16.90
CA ASN A 133 21.98 -6.59 17.67
C ASN A 133 22.26 -5.54 18.76
N ALA A 134 21.93 -4.26 18.52
CA ALA A 134 22.00 -3.20 19.53
C ALA A 134 21.01 -3.45 20.68
N LEU A 135 19.75 -3.78 20.37
CA LEU A 135 18.75 -4.21 21.35
C LEU A 135 19.22 -5.44 22.13
N ARG A 136 19.75 -6.46 21.45
CA ARG A 136 20.31 -7.65 22.10
C ARG A 136 21.48 -7.33 23.03
N THR A 137 22.26 -6.30 22.73
CA THR A 137 23.39 -5.84 23.57
C THR A 137 22.90 -5.04 24.77
N LEU A 138 21.91 -4.14 24.58
CA LEU A 138 21.25 -3.38 25.65
C LEU A 138 20.47 -4.27 26.64
N LEU A 139 19.91 -5.39 26.16
CA LEU A 139 19.15 -6.35 26.95
C LEU A 139 20.03 -7.46 27.58
N ALA A 140 21.32 -7.51 27.26
CA ALA A 140 22.23 -8.51 27.83
C ALA A 140 22.49 -8.24 29.32
N PRO A 141 22.49 -9.28 30.19
CA PRO A 141 22.81 -9.10 31.61
C PRO A 141 24.28 -8.67 31.75
N SER A 142 24.51 -7.52 32.38
CA SER A 142 25.79 -6.79 32.43
C SER A 142 26.97 -7.64 32.95
N THR A 143 27.66 -8.31 32.03
CA THR A 143 28.74 -9.24 32.32
C THR A 143 29.86 -9.07 31.29
N SER A 144 31.10 -8.89 31.76
CA SER A 144 32.31 -8.53 31.00
C SER A 144 32.32 -7.10 30.41
N THR A 145 33.52 -6.51 30.36
CA THR A 145 33.76 -5.07 30.16
C THR A 145 34.75 -4.80 29.02
N ASN A 146 34.74 -3.55 28.52
CA ASN A 146 35.65 -2.97 27.52
C ASN A 146 35.35 -3.45 26.07
N THR A 147 35.67 -2.70 24.99
CA THR A 147 36.70 -1.65 24.78
C THR A 147 36.28 -0.70 23.63
N PHE A 148 36.40 0.64 23.82
CA PHE A 148 36.40 1.74 22.81
C PHE A 148 35.17 1.81 21.83
N ASP A 149 34.61 2.96 21.43
CA ASP A 149 35.02 4.36 21.57
C ASP A 149 33.83 5.36 21.51
N ASP A 150 34.13 6.65 21.76
CA ASP A 150 33.33 7.89 21.57
C ASP A 150 32.62 8.52 22.81
N PRO A 151 33.27 9.50 23.49
CA PRO A 151 32.78 10.14 24.71
C PRO A 151 31.99 11.44 24.46
N SER A 152 31.05 11.45 23.49
CA SER A 152 30.32 12.68 23.08
C SER A 152 28.79 12.68 23.31
N SER A 153 28.20 11.60 23.83
CA SER A 153 26.76 11.54 24.19
C SER A 153 26.49 11.98 25.64
N SER A 154 25.38 12.70 25.87
CA SER A 154 25.08 13.31 27.16
C SER A 154 24.67 12.29 28.23
N ALA A 155 25.42 12.28 29.34
CA ALA A 155 25.33 11.30 30.43
C ALA A 155 23.99 11.27 31.23
N SER A 156 22.99 12.06 30.84
CA SER A 156 21.63 12.04 31.40
C SER A 156 20.74 10.93 30.82
N ASN A 157 20.94 10.54 29.56
CA ASN A 157 19.96 9.71 28.84
C ASN A 157 20.21 8.20 29.01
N MET A 158 21.46 7.83 29.27
CA MET A 158 21.97 6.46 29.29
C MET A 158 21.33 5.54 30.36
N GLN A 159 20.54 6.08 31.29
CA GLN A 159 19.85 5.31 32.34
C GLN A 159 18.44 4.86 31.94
N GLN A 160 17.77 5.53 30.99
CA GLN A 160 16.39 5.21 30.59
C GLN A 160 16.31 4.24 29.40
N GLU A 161 17.30 4.25 28.51
CA GLU A 161 17.37 3.39 27.32
C GLU A 161 17.16 1.89 27.60
N PRO A 162 17.76 1.25 28.64
CA PRO A 162 17.50 -0.16 28.93
C PRO A 162 16.09 -0.40 29.49
N GLU A 163 15.47 0.56 30.19
CA GLU A 163 14.10 0.44 30.70
C GLU A 163 13.10 0.49 29.52
N VAL A 164 13.26 1.45 28.62
CA VAL A 164 12.48 1.57 27.37
C VAL A 164 12.64 0.33 26.49
N ALA A 165 13.85 -0.23 26.36
CA ALA A 165 14.09 -1.45 25.61
C ALA A 165 13.36 -2.67 26.22
N ARG A 166 13.34 -2.80 27.56
CA ARG A 166 12.60 -3.86 28.25
C ARG A 166 11.09 -3.68 28.14
N GLU A 167 10.59 -2.45 28.18
CA GLU A 167 9.17 -2.14 27.96
C GLU A 167 8.74 -2.50 26.54
N PHE A 168 9.51 -2.11 25.52
CA PHE A 168 9.25 -2.44 24.12
C PHE A 168 9.22 -3.97 23.88
N MET A 169 10.13 -4.74 24.49
CA MET A 169 10.08 -6.21 24.38
C MET A 169 8.90 -6.84 25.15
N THR A 170 8.53 -6.27 26.30
CA THR A 170 7.34 -6.69 27.06
C THR A 170 6.07 -6.44 26.24
N PHE A 171 6.02 -5.30 25.56
CA PHE A 171 4.95 -4.92 24.63
C PHE A 171 4.84 -5.88 23.45
N LEU A 172 5.94 -6.21 22.77
CA LEU A 172 5.94 -7.17 21.65
C LEU A 172 5.51 -8.59 22.08
N ALA A 173 5.67 -8.94 23.35
CA ALA A 173 5.29 -10.23 23.93
C ALA A 173 3.93 -10.26 24.65
N VAL A 174 3.12 -9.18 24.57
CA VAL A 174 1.75 -9.14 25.14
C VAL A 174 0.72 -8.42 24.25
N CYS A 175 1.11 -7.39 23.48
CA CYS A 175 0.19 -6.58 22.67
C CYS A 175 -0.16 -7.26 21.32
N HIS A 176 -0.82 -8.42 21.39
CA HIS A 176 -1.15 -9.27 20.24
C HIS A 176 -2.32 -10.23 20.51
N THR A 177 -2.82 -10.91 19.47
CA THR A 177 -3.83 -11.99 19.56
C THR A 177 -3.26 -13.40 19.40
N VAL A 178 -1.93 -13.52 19.24
CA VAL A 178 -1.21 -14.79 19.00
C VAL A 178 -1.53 -15.88 20.02
N ILE A 179 -1.81 -17.10 19.53
CA ILE A 179 -2.04 -18.32 20.32
C ILE A 179 -0.78 -19.22 20.26
N PRO A 180 -0.14 -19.55 21.39
CA PRO A 180 1.00 -20.45 21.43
C PRO A 180 0.57 -21.92 21.49
N GLU A 181 1.01 -22.73 20.53
CA GLU A 181 0.93 -24.19 20.55
C GLU A 181 2.26 -24.80 20.99
N VAL A 182 2.29 -25.52 22.11
CA VAL A 182 3.47 -26.30 22.50
C VAL A 182 3.48 -27.62 21.73
N LYS A 183 4.50 -27.86 20.92
CA LYS A 183 4.71 -29.15 20.23
C LYS A 183 5.42 -30.16 21.12
N ASP A 184 5.24 -31.45 20.81
CA ASP A 184 6.05 -32.54 21.35
C ASP A 184 7.55 -32.26 21.11
N GLY A 185 8.29 -32.03 22.20
CA GLY A 185 9.67 -31.52 22.17
C GLY A 185 9.86 -30.13 22.78
N GLY A 186 8.79 -29.44 23.19
CA GLY A 186 8.85 -28.18 23.94
C GLY A 186 9.10 -26.92 23.09
N GLN A 187 9.12 -27.05 21.76
CA GLN A 187 9.10 -25.89 20.86
C GLN A 187 7.70 -25.28 20.82
N ILE A 188 7.60 -23.98 21.09
CA ILE A 188 6.36 -23.22 20.91
C ILE A 188 6.23 -22.86 19.42
N LYS A 189 5.04 -23.07 18.85
CA LYS A 189 4.65 -22.54 17.55
C LYS A 189 3.55 -21.50 17.77
N TYR A 190 3.82 -20.27 17.37
CA TYR A 190 2.82 -19.21 17.37
C TYR A 190 1.85 -19.38 16.19
N GLN A 191 0.55 -19.41 16.49
CA GLN A 191 -0.53 -19.24 15.50
C GLN A 191 -1.15 -17.86 15.70
N ALA A 192 -1.44 -17.15 14.61
CA ALA A 192 -2.05 -15.82 14.67
C ALA A 192 -2.95 -15.58 13.46
N SER A 193 -3.96 -14.71 13.63
CA SER A 193 -4.83 -14.29 12.52
C SER A 193 -4.14 -13.33 11.55
N SER A 194 -3.11 -12.60 11.99
CA SER A 194 -2.17 -11.91 11.12
C SER A 194 -0.77 -12.51 11.25
N PRO A 195 -0.06 -12.79 10.14
CA PRO A 195 1.33 -13.22 10.20
C PRO A 195 2.29 -12.09 10.65
N ASP A 196 1.87 -10.82 10.64
CA ASP A 196 2.64 -9.72 11.25
C ASP A 196 2.79 -9.96 12.78
N GLU A 197 1.70 -10.31 13.47
CA GLU A 197 1.73 -10.59 14.92
C GLU A 197 2.59 -11.82 15.26
N ALA A 198 2.46 -12.91 14.49
CA ALA A 198 3.28 -14.11 14.68
C ALA A 198 4.78 -13.82 14.51
N ALA A 199 5.13 -12.94 13.59
CA ALA A 199 6.52 -12.51 13.38
C ALA A 199 7.04 -11.70 14.58
N LEU A 200 6.27 -10.72 15.08
CA LEU A 200 6.66 -9.89 16.24
C LEU A 200 6.91 -10.73 17.49
N VAL A 201 6.01 -11.66 17.82
CA VAL A 201 6.14 -12.55 19.00
C VAL A 201 7.31 -13.51 18.85
N SER A 202 7.56 -14.01 17.63
CA SER A 202 8.76 -14.82 17.35
C SER A 202 10.05 -14.01 17.54
N GLY A 203 10.07 -12.74 17.15
CA GLY A 203 11.19 -11.82 17.40
C GLY A 203 11.43 -11.55 18.89
N ALA A 204 10.35 -11.39 19.67
CA ALA A 204 10.44 -11.24 21.12
C ALA A 204 11.01 -12.50 21.80
N GLU A 205 10.59 -13.71 21.39
CA GLU A 205 11.16 -14.97 21.88
C GLU A 205 12.66 -15.10 21.58
N MET A 206 13.11 -14.67 20.39
CA MET A 206 14.55 -14.68 20.04
C MET A 206 15.39 -13.77 20.94
N LEU A 207 14.78 -12.76 21.58
CA LEU A 207 15.40 -11.87 22.56
C LEU A 207 15.06 -12.25 24.01
N GLY A 208 14.48 -13.43 24.24
CA GLY A 208 14.24 -14.03 25.57
C GLY A 208 12.85 -13.76 26.16
N TYR A 209 11.99 -12.99 25.48
CA TYR A 209 10.65 -12.65 25.94
C TYR A 209 9.64 -13.64 25.36
N LYS A 210 9.43 -14.76 26.06
CA LYS A 210 8.57 -15.86 25.60
C LYS A 210 7.11 -15.69 26.04
N PHE A 211 6.19 -15.71 25.08
CA PHE A 211 4.75 -15.76 25.37
C PHE A 211 4.29 -17.20 25.58
N HIS A 212 3.70 -17.50 26.74
CA HIS A 212 3.40 -18.87 27.15
C HIS A 212 1.92 -19.28 27.06
N THR A 213 0.98 -18.47 27.56
CA THR A 213 -0.47 -18.75 27.51
C THR A 213 -1.29 -17.54 28.01
N TYR A 214 -2.56 -17.45 27.61
CA TYR A 214 -3.55 -16.59 28.25
C TYR A 214 -4.20 -17.34 29.43
N THR A 215 -3.82 -17.00 30.66
CA THR A 215 -4.46 -17.56 31.87
C THR A 215 -5.77 -16.83 32.15
N ALA A 216 -6.91 -17.47 31.88
CA ALA A 216 -8.22 -16.96 32.32
C ALA A 216 -8.27 -16.85 33.86
N LYS A 217 -8.70 -15.69 34.39
CA LYS A 217 -8.84 -15.46 35.84
C LYS A 217 -9.76 -16.52 36.46
N GLN A 218 -9.29 -17.24 37.48
CA GLN A 218 -10.19 -17.97 38.38
C GLN A 218 -10.92 -16.97 39.31
N PRO A 219 -12.21 -17.18 39.63
CA PRO A 219 -13.08 -16.14 40.18
C PRO A 219 -12.87 -15.75 41.66
N ASN A 220 -11.82 -16.24 42.32
CA ASN A 220 -11.68 -16.22 43.80
C ASN A 220 -10.60 -15.28 44.39
N THR A 221 -10.08 -14.31 43.62
CA THR A 221 -9.24 -13.23 44.16
C THR A 221 -9.79 -11.85 43.82
N LYS A 222 -9.64 -10.90 44.76
CA LYS A 222 -10.30 -9.57 44.73
C LYS A 222 -9.59 -8.57 43.81
N SER A 223 -9.69 -8.74 42.50
CA SER A 223 -9.41 -7.67 41.52
C SER A 223 -10.34 -7.78 40.29
N SER A 224 -11.42 -6.99 40.32
CA SER A 224 -12.54 -7.05 39.39
C SER A 224 -12.25 -6.35 38.06
N THR A 225 -12.10 -7.12 36.99
CA THR A 225 -12.31 -6.72 35.59
C THR A 225 -12.72 -7.97 34.78
N PRO A 226 -13.70 -7.88 33.86
CA PRO A 226 -14.18 -9.01 33.08
C PRO A 226 -13.26 -9.31 31.89
N ALA A 227 -13.07 -10.59 31.55
CA ALA A 227 -12.28 -11.02 30.40
C ALA A 227 -13.18 -11.70 29.36
N ASN A 228 -13.44 -11.04 28.23
CA ASN A 228 -13.79 -11.64 26.92
C ASN A 228 -14.08 -10.55 25.87
N SER A 229 -13.07 -10.07 25.15
CA SER A 229 -13.26 -9.41 23.85
C SER A 229 -11.95 -9.40 23.04
N THR A 230 -12.06 -9.27 21.72
CA THR A 230 -10.92 -9.08 20.81
C THR A 230 -10.57 -7.61 20.72
N ALA A 231 -9.79 -7.10 21.68
CA ALA A 231 -9.24 -5.74 21.70
C ALA A 231 -7.90 -5.71 22.45
N ARG A 232 -7.10 -4.66 22.23
CA ARG A 232 -5.80 -4.42 22.88
C ARG A 232 -6.02 -4.14 24.38
N GLU A 233 -5.61 -5.02 25.30
CA GLU A 233 -5.71 -4.75 26.74
C GLU A 233 -4.60 -5.38 27.62
N ASN A 234 -4.12 -4.57 28.57
CA ASN A 234 -3.67 -4.99 29.91
C ASN A 234 -2.43 -5.91 30.05
N ALA A 235 -1.26 -5.41 29.66
CA ALA A 235 -0.02 -5.70 30.39
C ALA A 235 0.16 -4.69 31.55
N CYS A 236 -0.31 -5.05 32.75
CA CYS A 236 -0.05 -4.24 33.95
C CYS A 236 1.39 -4.51 34.46
N PRO A 237 2.29 -3.52 34.52
CA PRO A 237 3.61 -3.68 35.14
C PRO A 237 3.49 -3.95 36.65
N PRO A 238 4.52 -4.54 37.30
CA PRO A 238 4.50 -4.80 38.74
C PRO A 238 4.36 -3.51 39.59
N ASP A 239 4.60 -2.34 39.00
CA ASP A 239 4.45 -1.01 39.63
C ASP A 239 2.99 -0.54 39.76
N GLY A 240 2.01 -1.33 39.30
CA GLY A 240 0.58 -1.07 39.49
C GLY A 240 0.00 0.09 38.68
N ARG A 241 0.73 0.62 37.68
CA ARG A 241 0.26 1.68 36.79
C ARG A 241 -0.42 1.08 35.56
N ILE A 242 -1.55 1.64 35.14
CA ILE A 242 -2.21 1.22 33.90
C ILE A 242 -1.45 1.83 32.71
N LYS A 243 -0.96 0.98 31.81
CA LYS A 243 -0.43 1.37 30.50
C LYS A 243 -1.32 0.81 29.41
N LEU A 244 -1.78 1.69 28.53
CA LEU A 244 -2.36 1.30 27.25
C LEU A 244 -1.20 1.05 26.28
N PHE A 245 -1.36 0.06 25.40
CA PHE A 245 -0.35 -0.38 24.46
C PHE A 245 -0.94 -0.40 23.06
N CYS A 246 -0.45 0.50 22.19
CA CYS A 246 -0.97 0.71 20.84
C CYS A 246 0.09 0.34 19.80
N ASN A 247 -0.31 -0.48 18.83
CA ASN A 247 0.49 -0.88 17.67
C ASN A 247 -0.29 -0.51 16.40
N GLY A 248 0.35 0.15 15.44
CA GLY A 248 -0.29 0.56 14.19
C GLY A 248 0.73 1.04 13.14
N ALA A 249 0.24 1.63 12.05
CA ALA A 249 1.09 2.36 11.12
C ALA A 249 1.77 3.55 11.81
N ASP A 250 2.87 4.02 11.24
CA ASP A 250 3.53 5.26 11.64
C ASP A 250 2.57 6.46 11.57
N THR A 251 1.93 6.69 10.43
CA THR A 251 0.89 7.72 10.26
C THR A 251 -0.15 7.63 11.38
N GLY A 252 -0.86 6.51 11.46
CA GLY A 252 -1.95 6.27 12.41
C GLY A 252 -1.56 6.18 13.89
N ILE A 253 -0.28 6.28 14.28
CA ILE A 253 0.14 6.39 15.69
C ILE A 253 0.84 7.72 15.98
N LEU A 254 1.51 8.34 15.01
CA LEU A 254 1.97 9.73 15.08
C LEU A 254 0.77 10.67 15.23
N GLU A 255 -0.32 10.37 14.51
CA GLU A 255 -1.67 10.89 14.72
C GLU A 255 -2.24 10.68 16.13
N ARG A 256 -1.51 10.13 17.09
CA ARG A 256 -2.02 9.72 18.41
C ARG A 256 -1.10 10.11 19.56
N LEU A 257 0.05 10.72 19.27
CA LEU A 257 1.02 11.13 20.29
C LEU A 257 0.70 12.50 20.89
N ALA A 258 1.00 12.66 22.19
CA ALA A 258 1.10 13.98 22.81
C ALA A 258 2.33 14.74 22.24
N PRO A 259 2.27 16.07 22.06
CA PRO A 259 3.36 16.83 21.45
C PRO A 259 4.67 16.76 22.26
N ASN A 260 5.79 17.00 21.59
CA ASN A 260 7.15 17.07 22.15
C ASN A 260 7.68 15.78 22.80
N GLN A 261 7.48 14.62 22.16
CA GLN A 261 8.11 13.37 22.59
C GLN A 261 9.62 13.36 22.27
N PRO A 262 10.48 12.78 23.13
CA PRO A 262 11.94 12.82 22.97
C PRO A 262 12.50 11.89 21.88
N TYR A 263 11.71 10.93 21.37
CA TYR A 263 12.19 9.91 20.42
C TYR A 263 11.63 10.08 18.99
N THR A 264 10.51 10.78 18.81
CA THR A 264 9.72 10.76 17.56
C THR A 264 10.51 11.11 16.31
N GLU A 265 11.34 12.16 16.31
CA GLU A 265 12.15 12.56 15.14
C GLU A 265 13.16 11.48 14.73
N LYS A 266 13.85 10.85 15.70
CA LYS A 266 14.80 9.76 15.45
C LYS A 266 14.10 8.49 14.98
N THR A 267 12.97 8.16 15.60
CA THR A 267 12.17 7.00 15.22
C THR A 267 11.58 7.17 13.82
N LEU A 268 11.11 8.38 13.46
CA LEU A 268 10.68 8.72 12.10
C LEU A 268 11.78 8.50 11.08
N GLN A 269 12.99 9.03 11.31
CA GLN A 269 14.13 8.84 10.40
C GLN A 269 14.43 7.34 10.19
N GLN A 270 14.43 6.54 11.26
CA GLN A 270 14.63 5.09 11.17
C GLN A 270 13.48 4.36 10.43
N LEU A 271 12.24 4.83 10.57
CA LEU A 271 11.09 4.30 9.85
C LEU A 271 11.14 4.64 8.35
N GLU A 272 11.64 5.82 7.99
CA GLU A 272 11.94 6.18 6.60
C GLU A 272 13.05 5.28 6.03
N ASP A 273 14.17 5.10 6.75
CA ASP A 273 15.24 4.18 6.36
C ASP A 273 14.70 2.76 6.11
N TYR A 274 13.93 2.20 7.06
CA TYR A 274 13.31 0.88 6.92
C TYR A 274 12.28 0.80 5.77
N ALA A 275 11.55 1.89 5.49
CA ALA A 275 10.64 1.96 4.35
C ALA A 275 11.41 2.00 3.01
N THR A 276 12.60 2.61 2.95
CA THR A 276 13.48 2.52 1.76
C THR A 276 14.09 1.13 1.57
N GLU A 277 14.34 0.39 2.66
CA GLU A 277 14.65 -1.06 2.60
C GLU A 277 13.44 -1.94 2.24
N GLY A 278 12.25 -1.35 2.03
CA GLY A 278 11.02 -2.07 1.66
C GLY A 278 10.43 -2.92 2.79
N LEU A 279 10.78 -2.62 4.05
CA LEU A 279 10.29 -3.33 5.22
C LEU A 279 8.89 -2.84 5.60
N ARG A 280 8.05 -3.73 6.12
CA ARG A 280 6.84 -3.31 6.82
C ARG A 280 7.21 -2.76 8.19
N THR A 281 6.89 -1.49 8.40
CA THR A 281 7.07 -0.79 9.65
C THR A 281 5.79 -0.82 10.48
N LEU A 282 5.95 -0.81 11.81
CA LEU A 282 4.88 -0.57 12.77
C LEU A 282 5.43 0.41 13.81
N TYR A 283 4.61 1.40 14.16
CA TYR A 283 4.92 2.34 15.24
C TYR A 283 4.18 1.89 16.49
N SER A 284 4.87 2.01 17.63
CA SER A 284 4.44 1.52 18.92
C SER A 284 4.38 2.66 19.94
N ALA A 285 3.29 2.76 20.70
CA ALA A 285 3.11 3.76 21.74
C ALA A 285 2.58 3.13 23.04
N SER A 286 3.08 3.61 24.19
CA SER A 286 2.71 3.10 25.52
C SER A 286 2.25 4.20 26.50
N PRO A 287 1.18 4.96 26.19
CA PRO A 287 0.65 5.97 27.11
C PRO A 287 0.25 5.36 28.47
N THR A 288 0.73 5.99 29.54
CA THR A 288 0.33 5.64 30.92
C THR A 288 -0.96 6.38 31.24
N ILE A 289 -2.02 5.63 31.59
CA ILE A 289 -3.37 6.17 31.79
C ILE A 289 -3.66 6.27 33.30
N PRO A 290 -4.17 7.41 33.79
CA PRO A 290 -4.66 7.54 35.17
C PRO A 290 -5.77 6.53 35.48
N GLU A 291 -5.73 5.89 36.65
CA GLU A 291 -6.72 4.87 37.04
C GLU A 291 -8.17 5.39 36.94
N ALA A 292 -8.43 6.63 37.35
CA ALA A 292 -9.76 7.26 37.26
C ALA A 292 -10.25 7.46 35.81
N GLU A 293 -9.33 7.68 34.85
CA GLU A 293 -9.63 7.84 33.43
C GLU A 293 -9.91 6.49 32.77
N TYR A 294 -9.07 5.48 33.07
CA TYR A 294 -9.32 4.09 32.66
C TYR A 294 -10.64 3.56 33.21
N LEU A 295 -10.99 3.83 34.47
CA LEU A 295 -12.25 3.38 35.08
C LEU A 295 -13.47 4.01 34.38
N ALA A 296 -13.43 5.32 34.09
CA ALA A 296 -14.51 5.99 33.36
C ALA A 296 -14.66 5.47 31.93
N TRP A 297 -13.54 5.22 31.23
CA TRP A 297 -13.54 4.56 29.92
C TRP A 297 -14.07 3.13 30.00
N ALA A 298 -13.69 2.36 31.03
CA ALA A 298 -14.11 0.97 31.20
C ALA A 298 -15.62 0.84 31.45
N GLU A 299 -16.28 1.80 32.12
CA GLU A 299 -17.75 1.82 32.23
C GLU A 299 -18.40 1.96 30.84
N ILE A 300 -17.90 2.88 30.01
CA ILE A 300 -18.36 3.09 28.63
C ILE A 300 -18.10 1.86 27.77
N TYR A 301 -16.91 1.26 27.88
CA TYR A 301 -16.54 0.04 27.15
C TYR A 301 -17.41 -1.17 27.53
N ASN A 302 -17.75 -1.32 28.83
CA ASN A 302 -18.64 -2.39 29.28
C ASN A 302 -20.11 -2.17 28.85
N ALA A 303 -20.57 -0.92 28.77
CA ALA A 303 -21.87 -0.61 28.17
C ALA A 303 -21.88 -0.92 26.66
N ALA A 304 -20.79 -0.61 25.95
CA ALA A 304 -20.64 -0.93 24.53
C ALA A 304 -20.56 -2.45 24.29
N SER A 305 -19.79 -3.20 25.09
CA SER A 305 -19.60 -4.65 24.92
C SER A 305 -20.86 -5.46 25.22
N THR A 306 -21.73 -4.99 26.13
CA THR A 306 -23.00 -5.64 26.47
C THR A 306 -24.18 -5.24 25.56
N THR A 307 -23.97 -4.27 24.64
CA THR A 307 -25.01 -3.82 23.72
C THR A 307 -25.34 -4.87 22.65
N ILE A 308 -26.64 -5.13 22.44
CA ILE A 308 -27.13 -6.21 21.56
C ILE A 308 -27.11 -5.84 20.07
N SER A 309 -27.34 -4.57 19.72
CA SER A 309 -27.39 -4.06 18.34
C SER A 309 -26.48 -2.86 18.17
N GLY A 310 -25.69 -2.79 17.09
CA GLY A 310 -24.66 -1.74 16.92
C GLY A 310 -23.37 -1.96 17.73
N ARG A 311 -23.19 -3.13 18.36
CA ARG A 311 -22.05 -3.45 19.25
C ARG A 311 -20.67 -3.12 18.67
N GLY A 312 -20.46 -3.31 17.37
CA GLY A 312 -19.19 -3.00 16.70
C GLY A 312 -18.87 -1.50 16.75
N GLU A 313 -19.77 -0.68 16.21
CA GLU A 313 -19.67 0.78 16.18
C GLU A 313 -19.55 1.39 17.59
N ALA A 314 -20.25 0.82 18.58
CA ALA A 314 -20.16 1.25 19.97
C ALA A 314 -18.78 0.98 20.60
N LEU A 315 -18.17 -0.17 20.28
CA LEU A 315 -16.81 -0.52 20.74
C LEU A 315 -15.73 0.26 19.99
N GLU A 316 -15.93 0.52 18.70
CA GLU A 316 -15.03 1.32 17.88
C GLU A 316 -14.96 2.77 18.38
N LYS A 317 -16.10 3.40 18.67
CA LYS A 317 -16.17 4.72 19.30
C LYS A 317 -15.53 4.75 20.70
N ALA A 318 -15.68 3.67 21.47
CA ALA A 318 -15.00 3.55 22.77
C ALA A 318 -13.47 3.47 22.60
N ALA A 319 -12.97 2.78 21.58
CA ALA A 319 -11.54 2.74 21.26
C ALA A 319 -11.00 4.07 20.71
N GLU A 320 -11.74 4.76 19.84
CA GLU A 320 -11.32 6.05 19.29
C GLU A 320 -11.16 7.12 20.37
N MET A 321 -12.07 7.14 21.37
CA MET A 321 -12.03 8.08 22.49
C MET A 321 -10.76 8.00 23.37
N ILE A 322 -9.99 6.90 23.30
CA ILE A 322 -8.74 6.73 24.05
C ILE A 322 -7.48 6.88 23.16
N GLU A 323 -7.61 7.24 21.87
CA GLU A 323 -6.49 7.17 20.90
C GLU A 323 -6.20 8.40 19.98
N THR A 324 -7.14 9.23 19.45
CA THR A 324 -6.86 10.08 18.23
C THR A 324 -6.44 11.57 18.40
N ARG A 325 -5.38 12.06 17.68
CA ARG A 325 -4.90 13.49 17.51
C ARG A 325 -3.85 13.87 16.35
N TYR A 326 -4.10 13.60 15.04
CA TYR A 326 -3.68 14.36 13.79
C TYR A 326 -2.27 14.32 13.06
N VAL A 327 -2.29 14.55 11.70
CA VAL A 327 -1.28 14.30 10.59
C VAL A 327 -1.04 15.50 9.63
N PRO A 328 0.09 15.61 8.85
CA PRO A 328 0.25 15.13 7.41
C PRO A 328 1.73 14.87 6.92
N SER A 329 2.14 14.66 5.64
CA SER A 329 1.70 13.81 4.48
C SER A 329 2.67 13.96 3.24
N CYS A 330 2.91 12.97 2.35
CA CYS A 330 3.74 13.11 1.09
C CYS A 330 3.28 12.28 -0.17
N ALA A 331 3.92 12.44 -1.35
CA ALA A 331 3.39 12.22 -2.73
C ALA A 331 4.45 11.65 -3.75
N GLU A 332 4.22 11.16 -4.99
CA GLU A 332 3.07 10.69 -5.83
C GLU A 332 3.57 9.76 -7.00
N ILE A 333 2.81 8.72 -7.37
CA ILE A 333 2.58 8.25 -8.77
C ILE A 333 1.10 7.81 -8.89
N LYS A 334 0.44 8.00 -10.06
CA LYS A 334 -0.94 7.55 -10.28
C LYS A 334 -1.05 6.05 -10.56
N ILE A 335 -1.46 5.29 -9.54
CA ILE A 335 -1.73 3.84 -9.63
C ILE A 335 -3.20 3.60 -9.25
N TRP A 336 -3.88 2.73 -10.00
CA TRP A 336 -5.23 2.27 -9.68
C TRP A 336 -5.15 0.81 -9.22
N VAL A 337 -5.72 0.50 -8.06
CA VAL A 337 -5.76 -0.86 -7.50
C VAL A 337 -7.15 -1.44 -7.75
N LEU A 338 -7.24 -2.64 -8.31
CA LEU A 338 -8.51 -3.36 -8.43
C LEU A 338 -8.50 -4.54 -7.47
N THR A 339 -9.52 -4.67 -6.62
CA THR A 339 -9.53 -5.71 -5.58
C THR A 339 -10.93 -6.14 -5.14
N GLY A 340 -11.13 -7.46 -5.05
CA GLY A 340 -12.34 -8.05 -4.46
C GLY A 340 -12.32 -8.18 -2.93
N ASP A 341 -11.32 -7.60 -2.27
CA ASP A 341 -11.23 -7.51 -0.81
C ASP A 341 -12.08 -6.35 -0.26
N ARG A 342 -12.19 -6.26 1.06
CA ARG A 342 -12.96 -5.19 1.70
C ARG A 342 -12.33 -3.81 1.51
N GLN A 343 -13.18 -2.78 1.46
CA GLN A 343 -12.82 -1.38 1.30
C GLN A 343 -11.75 -0.90 2.30
N GLU A 344 -11.82 -1.28 3.57
CA GLU A 344 -10.83 -0.85 4.58
C GLU A 344 -9.45 -1.47 4.28
N THR A 345 -9.44 -2.73 3.83
CA THR A 345 -8.21 -3.44 3.43
C THR A 345 -7.59 -2.82 2.17
N ALA A 346 -8.41 -2.35 1.24
CA ALA A 346 -7.97 -1.66 0.04
C ALA A 346 -7.38 -0.27 0.35
N ILE A 347 -8.05 0.52 1.20
CA ILE A 347 -7.57 1.83 1.67
C ILE A 347 -6.25 1.66 2.43
N ASN A 348 -6.15 0.70 3.35
CA ASN A 348 -4.92 0.45 4.12
C ASN A 348 -3.71 0.10 3.23
N ILE A 349 -3.94 -0.61 2.11
CA ILE A 349 -2.86 -0.91 1.15
C ILE A 349 -2.60 0.27 0.20
N GLY A 350 -3.61 1.08 -0.14
CA GLY A 350 -3.42 2.38 -0.82
C GLY A 350 -2.54 3.33 0.00
N LEU A 351 -2.74 3.39 1.32
CA LEU A 351 -1.90 4.12 2.28
C LEU A 351 -0.50 3.49 2.37
N SER A 352 -0.40 2.16 2.58
CA SER A 352 0.89 1.45 2.70
C SER A 352 1.79 1.61 1.47
N CYS A 353 1.19 1.69 0.27
CA CYS A 353 1.90 1.92 -0.99
C CYS A 353 2.10 3.41 -1.34
N ARG A 354 1.78 4.34 -0.41
CA ARG A 354 1.86 5.81 -0.58
C ARG A 354 1.07 6.35 -1.78
N LEU A 355 -0.03 5.68 -2.12
CA LEU A 355 -0.95 6.05 -3.21
C LEU A 355 -2.07 6.96 -2.71
N ILE A 356 -2.52 6.73 -1.47
CA ILE A 356 -3.33 7.65 -0.68
C ILE A 356 -2.38 8.38 0.29
N SER A 357 -2.56 9.69 0.44
CA SER A 357 -1.90 10.54 1.45
C SER A 357 -2.98 11.10 2.39
N GLU A 358 -2.67 11.43 3.65
CA GLU A 358 -3.68 11.86 4.63
C GLU A 358 -4.29 13.25 4.34
N SER A 359 -3.62 14.01 3.47
CA SER A 359 -4.11 15.28 2.91
C SER A 359 -5.05 15.12 1.72
N MET A 360 -5.32 13.89 1.25
CA MET A 360 -6.24 13.65 0.13
C MET A 360 -7.70 13.67 0.55
N ASN A 361 -8.55 14.33 -0.23
CA ASN A 361 -9.99 14.28 -0.03
C ASN A 361 -10.55 12.98 -0.63
N MET A 362 -11.03 12.07 0.22
CA MET A 362 -11.60 10.79 -0.19
C MET A 362 -12.99 10.96 -0.82
N VAL A 363 -13.16 10.42 -2.03
CA VAL A 363 -14.44 10.32 -2.74
C VAL A 363 -14.91 8.88 -2.65
N ILE A 364 -15.76 8.57 -1.68
CA ILE A 364 -16.35 7.24 -1.48
C ILE A 364 -17.70 7.18 -2.23
N ILE A 365 -17.91 6.14 -3.05
CA ILE A 365 -19.14 5.88 -3.81
C ILE A 365 -19.66 4.48 -3.46
N ASN A 366 -20.58 4.44 -2.50
CA ASN A 366 -21.21 3.22 -1.98
C ASN A 366 -22.74 3.38 -2.04
N GLU A 367 -23.32 3.15 -3.21
CA GLU A 367 -24.71 3.46 -3.56
C GLU A 367 -25.47 2.21 -4.02
N ASP A 368 -26.59 1.88 -3.38
CA ASP A 368 -27.37 0.67 -3.70
C ASP A 368 -28.16 0.76 -5.03
N ASN A 369 -28.31 1.96 -5.61
CA ASN A 369 -29.13 2.21 -6.80
C ASN A 369 -28.37 3.02 -7.87
N ALA A 370 -28.59 2.69 -9.14
CA ALA A 370 -28.03 3.42 -10.28
C ALA A 370 -28.42 4.91 -10.30
N HIS A 371 -29.64 5.28 -9.88
CA HIS A 371 -30.07 6.68 -9.83
C HIS A 371 -29.34 7.50 -8.76
N SER A 372 -29.13 6.93 -7.57
CA SER A 372 -28.33 7.57 -6.51
C SER A 372 -26.86 7.70 -6.93
N THR A 373 -26.31 6.64 -7.53
CA THR A 373 -24.97 6.64 -8.15
C THR A 373 -24.82 7.77 -9.18
N ALA A 374 -25.83 7.95 -10.04
CA ALA A 374 -25.87 9.01 -11.03
C ALA A 374 -25.85 10.42 -10.40
N GLU A 375 -26.72 10.67 -9.41
CA GLU A 375 -26.77 11.97 -8.73
C GLU A 375 -25.46 12.26 -7.99
N PHE A 376 -24.92 11.28 -7.26
CA PHE A 376 -23.67 11.41 -6.51
C PHE A 376 -22.49 11.78 -7.41
N ILE A 377 -22.28 11.01 -8.49
CA ILE A 377 -21.21 11.27 -9.47
C ILE A 377 -21.38 12.66 -10.09
N THR A 378 -22.58 12.99 -10.59
CA THR A 378 -22.87 14.29 -11.23
C THR A 378 -22.61 15.46 -10.27
N LYS A 379 -23.07 15.32 -9.03
CA LYS A 379 -22.94 16.34 -7.97
C LYS A 379 -21.49 16.56 -7.58
N ARG A 380 -20.75 15.50 -7.24
CA ARG A 380 -19.34 15.60 -6.80
C ARG A 380 -18.42 16.08 -7.92
N LEU A 381 -18.63 15.62 -9.16
CA LEU A 381 -17.90 16.09 -10.34
C LEU A 381 -18.13 17.58 -10.61
N ASN A 382 -19.36 18.08 -10.45
CA ASN A 382 -19.65 19.52 -10.57
C ASN A 382 -18.99 20.34 -9.45
N THR A 383 -18.96 19.83 -8.20
CA THR A 383 -18.24 20.47 -7.09
C THR A 383 -16.75 20.60 -7.40
N ILE A 384 -16.09 19.50 -7.77
CA ILE A 384 -14.64 19.46 -8.08
C ILE A 384 -14.30 20.39 -9.27
N LYS A 385 -15.12 20.38 -10.33
CA LYS A 385 -14.94 21.29 -11.48
C LYS A 385 -15.08 22.78 -11.11
N ASN A 386 -15.87 23.11 -10.09
CA ASN A 386 -16.01 24.49 -9.62
C ASN A 386 -14.86 24.89 -8.67
N GLN A 387 -14.38 23.97 -7.81
CA GLN A 387 -13.18 24.18 -7.00
C GLN A 387 -11.95 24.47 -7.88
N ARG A 388 -11.68 23.61 -8.89
CA ARG A 388 -10.55 23.81 -9.82
C ARG A 388 -10.64 25.10 -10.65
N LYS A 389 -11.84 25.61 -10.94
CA LYS A 389 -12.03 26.95 -11.56
C LYS A 389 -11.69 28.11 -10.62
N SER A 390 -11.77 27.90 -9.31
CA SER A 390 -11.37 28.88 -8.30
C SER A 390 -9.85 28.90 -8.05
N GLY A 391 -9.07 28.08 -8.76
CA GLY A 391 -7.63 27.93 -8.59
C GLY A 391 -7.22 26.92 -7.51
N ASP A 392 -8.18 26.25 -6.87
CA ASP A 392 -7.93 25.29 -5.80
C ASP A 392 -7.82 23.86 -6.35
N VAL A 393 -6.80 23.11 -5.94
CA VAL A 393 -6.44 21.81 -6.50
C VAL A 393 -6.18 20.82 -5.36
N GLU A 394 -7.26 20.31 -4.77
CA GLU A 394 -7.22 19.16 -3.88
C GLU A 394 -6.73 17.90 -4.62
N ASP A 395 -5.85 17.14 -3.97
CA ASP A 395 -5.59 15.74 -4.31
C ASP A 395 -6.79 14.88 -3.89
N LEU A 396 -7.23 13.98 -4.78
CA LEU A 396 -8.42 13.16 -4.59
C LEU A 396 -8.11 11.67 -4.70
N ALA A 397 -8.64 10.88 -3.75
CA ALA A 397 -8.62 9.42 -3.80
C ALA A 397 -10.05 8.91 -4.06
N LEU A 398 -10.26 8.16 -5.14
CA LEU A 398 -11.55 7.57 -5.48
C LEU A 398 -11.67 6.16 -4.91
N ILE A 399 -12.75 5.88 -4.20
CA ILE A 399 -13.06 4.59 -3.59
C ILE A 399 -14.49 4.24 -4.01
N ILE A 400 -14.71 3.12 -4.68
CA ILE A 400 -16.03 2.72 -5.19
C ILE A 400 -16.27 1.24 -4.92
N ASP A 401 -17.48 0.88 -4.48
CA ASP A 401 -17.84 -0.52 -4.27
C ASP A 401 -18.19 -1.23 -5.59
N GLY A 402 -18.05 -2.55 -5.62
CA GLY A 402 -18.33 -3.36 -6.82
C GLY A 402 -19.77 -3.27 -7.35
N LYS A 403 -20.77 -2.92 -6.53
CA LYS A 403 -22.14 -2.63 -7.00
C LYS A 403 -22.18 -1.28 -7.73
N SER A 404 -21.72 -0.22 -7.06
CA SER A 404 -21.68 1.15 -7.59
C SER A 404 -20.87 1.24 -8.87
N LEU A 405 -19.75 0.51 -8.93
CA LEU A 405 -18.92 0.40 -10.12
C LEU A 405 -19.68 -0.26 -11.30
N GLY A 406 -20.53 -1.26 -11.01
CA GLY A 406 -21.43 -1.86 -11.98
C GLY A 406 -22.42 -0.85 -12.59
N PHE A 407 -23.02 0.00 -11.77
CA PHE A 407 -23.90 1.08 -12.24
C PHE A 407 -23.13 2.21 -12.96
N ALA A 408 -21.93 2.56 -12.47
CA ALA A 408 -21.10 3.61 -13.06
C ALA A 408 -20.62 3.27 -14.49
N PHE A 409 -20.48 1.98 -14.82
CA PHE A 409 -20.20 1.49 -16.18
C PHE A 409 -21.45 1.37 -17.09
N GLU A 410 -22.63 1.84 -16.67
CA GLU A 410 -23.75 2.03 -17.58
C GLU A 410 -23.44 3.14 -18.60
N LYS A 411 -23.99 3.02 -19.82
CA LYS A 411 -23.57 3.84 -20.99
C LYS A 411 -23.75 5.36 -20.79
N GLU A 412 -24.67 5.76 -19.94
CA GLU A 412 -24.99 7.16 -19.65
C GLU A 412 -24.01 7.77 -18.63
N LEU A 413 -23.55 6.97 -17.66
CA LEU A 413 -22.65 7.39 -16.58
C LEU A 413 -21.17 7.21 -16.91
N THR A 414 -20.80 6.21 -17.73
CA THR A 414 -19.40 5.81 -17.99
C THR A 414 -18.48 7.00 -18.30
N LYS A 415 -18.96 7.99 -19.07
CA LYS A 415 -18.18 9.19 -19.42
C LYS A 415 -17.95 10.13 -18.23
N GLN A 416 -18.96 10.32 -17.38
CA GLN A 416 -18.86 11.15 -16.18
C GLN A 416 -18.01 10.46 -15.11
N PHE A 417 -18.18 9.15 -14.95
CA PHE A 417 -17.36 8.35 -14.05
C PHE A 417 -15.88 8.35 -14.46
N LEU A 418 -15.58 8.15 -15.74
CA LEU A 418 -14.20 8.21 -16.24
C LEU A 418 -13.57 9.60 -16.07
N GLU A 419 -14.35 10.67 -16.27
CA GLU A 419 -13.88 12.04 -16.00
C GLU A 419 -13.61 12.26 -14.51
N LEU A 420 -14.48 11.77 -13.61
CA LEU A 420 -14.26 11.82 -12.16
C LEU A 420 -13.00 11.03 -11.75
N ALA A 421 -12.81 9.82 -12.28
CA ALA A 421 -11.66 8.96 -11.99
C ALA A 421 -10.33 9.58 -12.49
N ALA A 422 -10.32 10.19 -13.69
CA ALA A 422 -9.14 10.87 -14.22
C ALA A 422 -8.76 12.16 -13.46
N LEU A 423 -9.74 12.82 -12.81
CA LEU A 423 -9.48 13.93 -11.89
C LEU A 423 -8.78 13.48 -10.59
N CYS A 424 -8.96 12.20 -10.21
CA CYS A 424 -8.35 11.60 -9.03
C CYS A 424 -6.91 11.11 -9.27
N ARG A 425 -6.22 10.78 -8.18
CA ARG A 425 -4.81 10.39 -8.16
C ARG A 425 -4.64 8.90 -7.84
N PHE A 426 -5.44 8.40 -6.90
CA PHE A 426 -5.65 6.98 -6.64
C PHE A 426 -7.10 6.58 -6.98
N MET A 427 -7.29 5.34 -7.39
CA MET A 427 -8.60 4.69 -7.45
C MET A 427 -8.52 3.29 -6.85
N THR A 428 -9.51 2.90 -6.06
CA THR A 428 -9.80 1.50 -5.71
C THR A 428 -11.25 1.11 -5.98
N GLY A 429 -11.45 -0.12 -6.46
CA GLY A 429 -12.75 -0.77 -6.69
C GLY A 429 -12.63 -2.19 -7.21
#